data_AF-A0A937KU96-F1
#
_entry.id   AF-A0A937KU96-F1
#
_cell.length_a   1.000
_cell.length_b   1.000
_cell.length_c   1.000
_cell.angle_alpha   90.00
_cell.angle_beta   90.00
_cell.angle_gamma   90.00
#
_symmetry.space_group_name_H-M   'P 1'
#
loop_
_entity.id
_entity.type
_entity.pdbx_description
1 polymer ?
#
loop_
_entity_poly.entity_id
_entity_poly.type
_entity_poly.pdbx_seq_one_letter_code
_entity_poly.pdbx_strand_id
1 'polypeptide(L)'
;MHLLKIDESGALYDSDEAVDLAQPPAEIIILTSADTEVSLLSKAVARRAIEPHQRQVRIANYLSLNHPYSVDLYIENTAKQAQIVLVRLLGGTGYWSYGVQQLRALAETSDVRLVFLSGDGKPDPELQYLSSFDAAVCDSLSAYLDAGGLDNAVGFLQKIDDCLDATDQAPPVRPLLRAGLYWPDLSFVDLDSVHKQWQDGAAVAAVVFYRALMQAGDTAPIDSLIDALRLAGLNPLPLFAASLKDPESAVIVADSLQQANAD
;
A
#
# COMPACT_ATOMS: atom_id res chain seq x y z
N MET A 1 38.42 16.10 -11.98
CA MET A 1 37.15 16.56 -11.39
C MET A 1 36.08 15.64 -11.95
N HIS A 2 35.74 14.57 -11.23
CA HIS A 2 34.67 13.65 -11.65
C HIS A 2 33.34 14.28 -11.23
N LEU A 3 32.58 14.78 -12.20
CA LEU A 3 31.19 15.15 -11.99
C LEU A 3 30.38 13.86 -11.97
N LEU A 4 29.83 13.53 -10.80
CA LEU A 4 28.78 12.53 -10.67
C LEU A 4 27.58 13.02 -11.47
N LYS A 5 27.16 12.25 -12.48
CA LYS A 5 25.83 12.39 -13.07
C LYS A 5 24.83 12.15 -11.95
N ILE A 6 24.01 13.15 -11.68
CA ILE A 6 22.79 12.98 -10.90
C ILE A 6 21.82 12.33 -11.88
N ASP A 7 21.53 11.04 -11.69
CA ASP A 7 20.42 10.40 -12.39
C ASP A 7 19.14 11.08 -11.90
N GLU A 8 18.47 11.76 -12.82
CA GLU A 8 17.17 12.37 -12.59
C GLU A 8 16.20 11.27 -12.15
N SER A 9 15.40 11.54 -11.13
CA SER A 9 14.49 10.64 -10.44
C SER A 9 13.31 10.10 -11.29
N GLY A 10 13.48 9.99 -12.61
CA GLY A 10 12.61 9.29 -13.56
C GLY A 10 13.29 8.14 -14.31
N ALA A 11 14.61 7.95 -14.19
CA ALA A 11 15.38 6.99 -14.98
C ALA A 11 15.38 5.54 -14.46
N LEU A 12 14.72 5.24 -13.33
CA LEU A 12 14.71 3.87 -12.76
C LEU A 12 14.01 2.84 -13.65
N TYR A 13 13.07 3.30 -14.47
CA TYR A 13 12.23 2.45 -15.32
C TYR A 13 12.28 2.84 -16.81
N ASP A 14 13.06 3.88 -17.15
CA ASP A 14 13.18 4.42 -18.51
C ASP A 14 14.33 3.72 -19.27
N SER A 15 14.24 2.40 -19.35
CA SER A 15 15.11 1.58 -20.19
C SER A 15 14.25 0.85 -21.21
N ASP A 16 14.54 1.04 -22.49
CA ASP A 16 13.99 0.23 -23.59
C ASP A 16 14.51 -1.22 -23.58
N GLU A 17 15.39 -1.57 -22.64
CA GLU A 17 15.89 -2.93 -22.49
C GLU A 17 14.84 -3.85 -21.86
N ALA A 18 14.75 -5.07 -22.39
CA ALA A 18 13.88 -6.07 -21.80
C ALA A 18 14.42 -6.54 -20.44
N VAL A 19 13.57 -6.44 -19.43
CA VAL A 19 13.81 -6.93 -18.06
C VAL A 19 13.05 -8.24 -17.84
N ASP A 20 13.70 -9.19 -17.17
CA ASP A 20 13.03 -10.34 -16.54
C ASP A 20 12.98 -10.10 -15.03
N LEU A 21 11.78 -9.98 -14.46
CA LEU A 21 11.60 -9.79 -13.01
C LEU A 21 11.96 -11.06 -12.23
N ALA A 22 12.01 -12.22 -12.87
CA ALA A 22 12.27 -13.52 -12.26
C ALA A 22 11.38 -13.81 -11.02
N GLN A 23 10.18 -13.24 -10.96
CA GLN A 23 9.21 -13.57 -9.92
C GLN A 23 8.66 -14.97 -10.18
N PRO A 24 8.65 -15.87 -9.18
CA PRO A 24 8.02 -17.17 -9.35
C PRO A 24 6.50 -17.04 -9.41
N PRO A 25 5.80 -18.00 -10.05
CA PRO A 25 4.33 -18.07 -10.04
C PRO A 25 3.71 -17.89 -8.66
N ALA A 26 2.50 -17.36 -8.64
CA ALA A 26 1.69 -17.21 -7.43
C ALA A 26 0.20 -17.15 -7.78
N GLU A 27 -0.66 -17.41 -6.80
CA GLU A 27 -2.11 -17.41 -6.96
C GLU A 27 -2.68 -16.00 -7.14
N ILE A 28 -2.04 -15.00 -6.52
CA ILE A 28 -2.43 -13.58 -6.61
C ILE A 28 -1.25 -12.79 -7.16
N ILE A 29 -1.49 -12.06 -8.25
CA ILE A 29 -0.52 -11.10 -8.82
C ILE A 29 -1.09 -9.69 -8.71
N ILE A 30 -0.32 -8.76 -8.17
CA ILE A 30 -0.66 -7.35 -8.06
C ILE A 30 0.41 -6.51 -8.76
N LEU A 31 -0.02 -5.72 -9.73
CA LEU A 31 0.81 -4.81 -10.51
C LEU A 31 0.39 -3.37 -10.22
N THR A 32 1.32 -2.50 -9.88
CA THR A 32 1.07 -1.07 -9.63
C THR A 32 2.19 -0.21 -10.23
N SER A 33 1.99 1.09 -10.40
CA SER A 33 3.07 2.02 -10.76
C SER A 33 3.75 2.65 -9.54
N ALA A 34 3.19 2.47 -8.35
CA ALA A 34 3.63 3.13 -7.14
C ALA A 34 4.49 2.21 -6.26
N ASP A 35 5.78 2.52 -6.11
CA ASP A 35 6.70 1.76 -5.23
C ASP A 35 6.28 1.79 -3.75
N THR A 36 5.60 2.86 -3.33
CA THR A 36 5.00 2.96 -1.99
C THR A 36 3.92 1.91 -1.78
N GLU A 37 3.12 1.59 -2.80
CA GLU A 37 2.13 0.51 -2.74
C GLU A 37 2.79 -0.86 -2.77
N VAL A 38 3.86 -1.05 -3.56
CA VAL A 38 4.66 -2.28 -3.53
C VAL A 38 5.18 -2.54 -2.11
N SER A 39 5.77 -1.53 -1.47
CA SER A 39 6.24 -1.59 -0.07
C SER A 39 5.09 -1.91 0.89
N LEU A 40 3.98 -1.16 0.81
CA LEU A 40 2.82 -1.31 1.69
C LEU A 40 2.20 -2.70 1.61
N LEU A 41 1.93 -3.18 0.39
CA LEU A 41 1.32 -4.50 0.17
C LEU A 41 2.28 -5.62 0.56
N SER A 42 3.59 -5.46 0.35
CA SER A 42 4.59 -6.44 0.81
C SER A 42 4.59 -6.59 2.32
N LYS A 43 4.47 -5.47 3.06
CA LYS A 43 4.30 -5.49 4.52
C LYS A 43 2.98 -6.14 4.94
N ALA A 44 1.89 -5.89 4.20
CA ALA A 44 0.60 -6.52 4.45
C ALA A 44 0.66 -8.04 4.27
N VAL A 45 1.30 -8.52 3.20
CA VAL A 45 1.56 -9.96 2.98
C VAL A 45 2.37 -10.54 4.14
N ALA A 46 3.45 -9.89 4.56
CA ALA A 46 4.26 -10.34 5.69
C ALA A 46 3.46 -10.42 7.00
N ARG A 47 2.59 -9.43 7.28
CA ARG A 47 1.70 -9.43 8.45
C ARG A 47 0.69 -10.57 8.42
N ARG A 48 0.19 -10.93 7.24
CA ARG A 48 -0.75 -12.05 7.06
C ARG A 48 -0.08 -13.44 7.09
N ALA A 49 1.22 -13.53 6.79
CA ALA A 49 1.96 -14.80 6.71
C ALA A 49 2.00 -15.61 8.04
N ILE A 50 1.52 -15.03 9.14
CA ILE A 50 1.37 -15.67 10.44
C ILE A 50 0.17 -16.65 10.45
N GLU A 51 -0.78 -16.49 9.52
CA GLU A 51 -1.98 -17.33 9.42
C GLU A 51 -1.74 -18.58 8.54
N PRO A 52 -2.30 -19.76 8.89
CA PRO A 52 -2.19 -20.95 8.08
C PRO A 52 -2.96 -20.82 6.74
N HIS A 53 -2.45 -21.46 5.68
CA HIS A 53 -3.07 -21.54 4.34
C HIS A 53 -3.22 -20.21 3.57
N GLN A 54 -2.24 -19.33 3.68
CA GLN A 54 -2.20 -18.09 2.90
C GLN A 54 -1.86 -18.37 1.42
N ARG A 55 -2.62 -17.76 0.52
CA ARG A 55 -2.31 -17.74 -0.92
C ARG A 55 -0.99 -17.04 -1.17
N GLN A 56 -0.22 -17.53 -2.13
CA GLN A 56 0.99 -16.85 -2.56
C GLN A 56 0.63 -15.57 -3.30
N VAL A 57 1.33 -14.48 -2.96
CA VAL A 57 1.16 -13.17 -3.60
C VAL A 57 2.48 -12.74 -4.25
N ARG A 58 2.42 -12.19 -5.46
CA ARG A 58 3.52 -11.37 -6.01
C ARG A 58 3.01 -9.95 -6.24
N ILE A 59 3.87 -9.01 -5.91
CA ILE A 59 3.62 -7.59 -6.10
C ILE A 59 4.78 -7.04 -6.92
N ALA A 60 4.52 -6.28 -7.97
CA ALA A 60 5.56 -5.69 -8.79
C ALA A 60 5.15 -4.31 -9.30
N ASN A 61 6.16 -3.49 -9.58
CA ASN A 61 5.96 -2.24 -10.31
C ASN A 61 5.87 -2.55 -11.82
N TYR A 62 4.72 -2.31 -12.46
CA TYR A 62 4.57 -2.62 -13.90
C TYR A 62 5.41 -1.71 -14.79
N LEU A 63 5.92 -0.58 -14.29
CA LEU A 63 6.86 0.27 -15.02
C LEU A 63 8.19 -0.46 -15.27
N SER A 64 8.50 -1.51 -14.51
CA SER A 64 9.63 -2.41 -14.83
C SER A 64 9.34 -3.33 -16.03
N LEU A 65 8.10 -3.38 -16.52
CA LEU A 65 7.62 -4.20 -17.63
C LEU A 65 7.25 -3.33 -18.84
N ASN A 66 8.11 -2.37 -19.20
CA ASN A 66 7.85 -1.45 -20.32
C ASN A 66 8.06 -2.10 -21.69
N HIS A 67 9.05 -2.98 -21.83
CA HIS A 67 9.32 -3.65 -23.10
C HIS A 67 8.31 -4.80 -23.34
N PRO A 68 7.74 -4.95 -24.56
CA PRO A 68 6.77 -6.01 -24.87
C PRO A 68 7.23 -7.42 -24.49
N TYR A 69 8.49 -7.76 -24.77
CA TYR A 69 9.06 -9.05 -24.38
C TYR A 69 9.05 -9.29 -22.86
N SER A 70 9.24 -8.25 -22.04
CA SER A 70 9.17 -8.36 -20.57
C SER A 70 7.76 -8.70 -20.11
N VAL A 71 6.76 -8.08 -20.71
CA VAL A 71 5.34 -8.37 -20.44
C VAL A 71 5.03 -9.83 -20.79
N ASP A 72 5.39 -10.26 -22.00
CA ASP A 72 5.14 -11.63 -22.47
C ASP A 72 5.82 -12.67 -21.59
N LEU A 73 7.09 -12.42 -21.25
CA LEU A 73 7.87 -13.30 -20.38
C LEU A 73 7.27 -13.38 -18.98
N TYR A 74 6.87 -12.24 -18.41
CA TYR A 74 6.22 -12.20 -17.09
C TYR A 74 4.89 -12.94 -17.10
N ILE A 75 4.09 -12.78 -18.16
CA ILE A 75 2.82 -13.49 -18.30
C ILE A 75 3.05 -15.00 -18.39
N GLU A 76 3.94 -15.45 -19.27
CA GLU A 76 4.17 -16.88 -19.48
C GLU A 76 4.78 -17.56 -18.24
N ASN A 77 5.75 -16.92 -17.60
CA ASN A 77 6.47 -17.51 -16.47
C ASN A 77 5.75 -17.32 -15.12
N THR A 78 4.89 -16.31 -14.99
CA THR A 78 4.32 -15.90 -13.69
C THR A 78 2.80 -15.81 -13.73
N ALA A 79 2.25 -14.88 -14.52
CA ALA A 79 0.83 -14.49 -14.40
C ALA A 79 -0.15 -15.55 -14.92
N LYS A 80 0.25 -16.37 -15.89
CA LYS A 80 -0.54 -17.47 -16.46
C LYS A 80 -1.03 -18.50 -15.44
N GLN A 81 -0.34 -18.64 -14.31
CA GLN A 81 -0.67 -19.59 -13.25
C GLN A 81 -1.49 -18.96 -12.12
N ALA A 82 -1.76 -17.65 -12.20
CA ALA A 82 -2.52 -16.93 -11.20
C ALA A 82 -4.00 -17.33 -11.23
N GLN A 83 -4.67 -17.18 -10.09
CA GLN A 83 -6.13 -17.20 -10.02
C GLN A 83 -6.68 -15.80 -10.30
N ILE A 84 -5.94 -14.77 -9.88
CA ILE A 84 -6.29 -13.37 -10.11
C ILE A 84 -5.04 -12.53 -10.40
N VAL A 85 -5.16 -11.66 -11.40
CA VAL A 85 -4.19 -10.59 -11.70
C VAL A 85 -4.90 -9.26 -11.50
N LEU A 86 -4.37 -8.42 -10.62
CA LEU A 86 -4.85 -7.07 -10.38
C LEU A 86 -3.82 -6.06 -10.87
N VAL A 87 -4.26 -5.06 -11.61
CA VAL A 87 -3.41 -3.99 -12.12
C VAL A 87 -4.00 -2.64 -11.71
N ARG A 88 -3.26 -1.87 -10.91
CA ARG A 88 -3.60 -0.51 -10.56
C ARG A 88 -2.92 0.47 -11.51
N LEU A 89 -3.66 1.02 -12.47
CA LEU A 89 -3.13 1.86 -13.56
C LEU A 89 -3.28 3.35 -13.26
N LEU A 90 -2.17 4.08 -13.28
CA LEU A 90 -2.20 5.54 -13.20
C LEU A 90 -2.46 6.13 -14.59
N GLY A 91 -3.61 6.78 -14.79
CA GLY A 91 -3.95 7.47 -16.05
C GLY A 91 -4.60 6.61 -17.13
N GLY A 92 -5.10 5.42 -16.79
CA GLY A 92 -5.89 4.56 -17.67
C GLY A 92 -5.06 3.66 -18.59
N THR A 93 -5.72 3.03 -19.56
CA THR A 93 -5.13 1.98 -20.42
C THR A 93 -3.97 2.47 -21.28
N GLY A 94 -3.97 3.75 -21.66
CA GLY A 94 -2.95 4.35 -22.51
C GLY A 94 -1.52 4.32 -21.93
N TYR A 95 -1.38 4.28 -20.60
CA TYR A 95 -0.07 4.30 -19.93
C TYR A 95 0.66 2.95 -20.00
N TRP A 96 -0.06 1.84 -20.17
CA TRP A 96 0.55 0.50 -20.26
C TRP A 96 -0.24 -0.41 -21.21
N SER A 97 -0.56 0.14 -22.38
CA SER A 97 -1.51 -0.44 -23.34
C SER A 97 -1.19 -1.86 -23.77
N TYR A 98 0.08 -2.18 -24.03
CA TYR A 98 0.50 -3.53 -24.41
C TYR A 98 0.24 -4.54 -23.29
N GLY A 99 0.62 -4.21 -22.05
CA GLY A 99 0.36 -5.06 -20.89
C GLY A 99 -1.13 -5.30 -20.65
N VAL A 100 -1.95 -4.26 -20.79
CA VAL A 100 -3.42 -4.38 -20.72
C VAL A 100 -3.93 -5.35 -21.78
N GLN A 101 -3.48 -5.23 -23.03
CA GLN A 101 -3.90 -6.10 -24.14
C GLN A 101 -3.52 -7.57 -23.90
N GLN A 102 -2.28 -7.83 -23.47
CA GLN A 102 -1.82 -9.21 -23.25
C GLN A 102 -2.50 -9.86 -22.05
N LEU A 103 -2.73 -9.12 -20.95
CA LEU A 103 -3.48 -9.64 -19.81
C LEU A 103 -4.95 -9.92 -20.15
N ARG A 104 -5.56 -9.09 -21.00
CA ARG A 104 -6.90 -9.35 -21.54
C ARG A 104 -6.94 -10.62 -22.38
N ALA A 105 -5.97 -10.80 -23.28
CA ALA A 105 -5.87 -12.02 -24.09
C ALA A 105 -5.65 -13.28 -23.22
N LEU A 106 -4.87 -13.17 -22.15
CA LEU A 106 -4.71 -14.23 -21.15
C LEU A 106 -6.07 -14.58 -20.51
N ALA A 107 -6.80 -13.58 -20.01
CA ALA A 107 -8.09 -13.78 -19.35
C ALA A 107 -9.19 -14.33 -20.30
N GLU A 108 -9.06 -14.12 -21.61
CA GLU A 108 -9.98 -14.68 -22.62
C GLU A 108 -9.70 -16.14 -22.96
N THR A 109 -8.49 -16.63 -22.65
CA THR A 109 -8.03 -17.98 -23.01
C THR A 109 -7.72 -18.87 -21.79
N SER A 110 -7.99 -18.38 -20.58
CA SER A 110 -7.75 -19.07 -19.32
C SER A 110 -8.77 -18.69 -18.25
N ASP A 111 -8.71 -19.33 -17.09
CA ASP A 111 -9.56 -19.04 -15.94
C ASP A 111 -9.02 -17.89 -15.05
N VAL A 112 -7.95 -17.21 -15.49
CA VAL A 112 -7.35 -16.08 -14.75
C VAL A 112 -8.35 -14.92 -14.70
N ARG A 113 -8.73 -14.50 -13.49
CA ARG A 113 -9.58 -13.31 -13.31
C ARG A 113 -8.71 -12.06 -13.36
N LEU A 114 -9.13 -11.06 -14.12
CA LEU A 114 -8.38 -9.84 -14.31
C LEU A 114 -9.11 -8.65 -13.67
N VAL A 115 -8.39 -7.81 -12.94
CA VAL A 115 -8.95 -6.60 -12.32
C VAL A 115 -8.09 -5.41 -12.68
N PHE A 116 -8.70 -4.37 -13.23
CA PHE A 116 -8.07 -3.08 -13.43
C PHE A 116 -8.67 -2.05 -12.49
N LEU A 117 -7.82 -1.41 -11.69
CA LEU A 117 -8.19 -0.34 -10.78
C LEU A 117 -7.55 0.98 -11.21
N SER A 118 -8.24 2.11 -11.00
CA SER A 118 -7.63 3.42 -11.22
C SER A 118 -6.61 3.75 -10.11
N GLY A 119 -5.46 4.29 -10.53
CA GLY A 119 -4.45 4.86 -9.65
C GLY A 119 -4.71 6.31 -9.23
N ASP A 120 -5.66 7.02 -9.86
CA ASP A 120 -5.95 8.43 -9.54
C ASP A 120 -7.18 8.63 -8.63
N GLY A 121 -7.77 7.52 -8.16
CA GLY A 121 -8.92 7.48 -7.25
C GLY A 121 -10.25 7.87 -7.91
N LYS A 122 -10.30 8.05 -9.24
CA LYS A 122 -11.54 8.33 -9.96
C LYS A 122 -12.11 7.08 -10.59
N PRO A 123 -13.45 6.95 -10.68
CA PRO A 123 -14.07 5.89 -11.46
C PRO A 123 -13.61 5.94 -12.92
N ASP A 124 -13.21 4.79 -13.43
CA ASP A 124 -12.80 4.61 -14.83
C ASP A 124 -13.66 3.50 -15.46
N PRO A 125 -14.71 3.85 -16.23
CA PRO A 125 -15.59 2.87 -16.86
C PRO A 125 -14.89 1.95 -17.86
N GLU A 126 -13.79 2.38 -18.48
CA GLU A 126 -13.03 1.54 -19.41
C GLU A 126 -12.30 0.44 -18.64
N LEU A 127 -11.62 0.79 -17.55
CA LEU A 127 -10.96 -0.20 -16.68
C LEU A 127 -11.97 -1.17 -16.05
N GLN A 128 -13.13 -0.66 -15.65
CA GLN A 128 -14.23 -1.50 -15.14
C GLN A 128 -14.73 -2.48 -16.22
N TYR A 129 -14.94 -2.03 -17.46
CA TYR A 129 -15.36 -2.90 -18.57
C TYR A 129 -14.33 -4.01 -18.88
N LEU A 130 -13.04 -3.72 -18.72
CA LEU A 130 -11.95 -4.66 -18.96
C LEU A 130 -11.76 -5.67 -17.82
N SER A 131 -12.37 -5.43 -16.66
CA SER A 131 -12.25 -6.28 -15.47
C SER A 131 -13.23 -7.47 -15.50
N SER A 132 -12.86 -8.57 -14.85
CA SER A 132 -13.66 -9.80 -14.73
C SER A 132 -14.76 -9.70 -13.67
N PHE A 133 -14.66 -8.74 -12.75
CA PHE A 133 -15.66 -8.50 -11.70
C PHE A 133 -16.50 -7.26 -12.01
N ASP A 134 -17.65 -7.15 -11.35
CA ASP A 134 -18.50 -5.98 -11.48
C ASP A 134 -17.88 -4.72 -10.86
N ALA A 135 -18.50 -3.57 -11.14
CA ALA A 135 -18.04 -2.28 -10.65
C ALA A 135 -18.04 -2.22 -9.10
N ALA A 136 -19.00 -2.86 -8.43
CA ALA A 136 -19.10 -2.81 -6.97
C ALA A 136 -17.90 -3.49 -6.30
N VAL A 137 -17.45 -4.63 -6.84
CA VAL A 137 -16.24 -5.31 -6.38
C VAL A 137 -14.99 -4.47 -6.67
N CYS A 138 -14.87 -3.91 -7.88
CA CYS A 138 -13.72 -3.08 -8.26
C CYS A 138 -13.62 -1.81 -7.41
N ASP A 139 -14.75 -1.15 -7.15
CA ASP A 139 -14.84 0.04 -6.30
C ASP A 139 -14.48 -0.31 -4.84
N SER A 140 -14.97 -1.45 -4.33
CA SER A 140 -14.61 -1.93 -2.99
C SER A 140 -13.11 -2.21 -2.86
N LEU A 141 -12.48 -2.81 -3.87
CA LEU A 141 -11.04 -3.06 -3.88
C LEU A 141 -10.24 -1.76 -3.95
N SER A 142 -10.66 -0.82 -4.80
CA SER A 142 -10.02 0.51 -4.93
C SER A 142 -10.09 1.28 -3.62
N ALA A 143 -11.23 1.24 -2.92
CA ALA A 143 -11.45 1.98 -1.69
C ALA A 143 -10.43 1.65 -0.58
N TYR A 144 -9.97 0.39 -0.46
CA TYR A 144 -8.91 0.04 0.49
C TYR A 144 -7.58 0.73 0.13
N LEU A 145 -7.19 0.67 -1.14
CA LEU A 145 -5.93 1.25 -1.59
C LEU A 145 -5.96 2.79 -1.57
N ASP A 146 -7.12 3.40 -1.84
CA ASP A 146 -7.37 4.85 -1.72
C ASP A 146 -7.30 5.34 -0.28
N ALA A 147 -7.89 4.60 0.65
CA ALA A 147 -7.80 4.91 2.07
C ALA A 147 -6.35 4.78 2.59
N GLY A 148 -5.59 3.83 2.03
CA GLY A 148 -4.18 3.58 2.31
C GLY A 148 -3.93 3.08 3.74
N GLY A 149 -2.66 2.85 4.07
CA GLY A 149 -2.23 2.34 5.36
C GLY A 149 -2.34 0.82 5.50
N LEU A 150 -1.57 0.28 6.45
CA LEU A 150 -1.31 -1.16 6.55
C LEU A 150 -2.57 -1.98 6.83
N ASP A 151 -3.47 -1.48 7.67
CA ASP A 151 -4.73 -2.18 7.99
C ASP A 151 -5.63 -2.32 6.76
N ASN A 152 -5.74 -1.27 5.93
CA ASN A 152 -6.51 -1.34 4.70
C ASN A 152 -5.82 -2.22 3.65
N ALA A 153 -4.48 -2.22 3.60
CA ALA A 153 -3.74 -3.13 2.72
C ALA A 153 -3.96 -4.60 3.10
N VAL A 154 -4.07 -4.93 4.39
CA VAL A 154 -4.47 -6.27 4.84
C VAL A 154 -5.91 -6.58 4.44
N GLY A 155 -6.83 -5.64 4.68
CA GLY A 155 -8.24 -5.78 4.28
C GLY A 155 -8.42 -5.94 2.76
N PHE A 156 -7.60 -5.26 1.96
CA PHE A 156 -7.56 -5.40 0.51
C PHE A 156 -7.20 -6.83 0.09
N LEU A 157 -6.14 -7.40 0.67
CA LEU A 157 -5.75 -8.77 0.34
C LEU A 157 -6.82 -9.78 0.80
N GLN A 158 -7.49 -9.54 1.94
CA GLN A 158 -8.63 -10.35 2.39
C GLN A 158 -9.83 -10.22 1.45
N LYS A 159 -10.07 -9.02 0.89
CA LYS A 159 -11.12 -8.82 -0.10
C LYS A 159 -10.83 -9.54 -1.42
N ILE A 160 -9.56 -9.67 -1.80
CA ILE A 160 -9.16 -10.53 -2.92
C ILE A 160 -9.50 -12.00 -2.62
N ASP A 161 -9.19 -12.49 -1.43
CA ASP A 161 -9.54 -13.85 -1.02
C ASP A 161 -11.05 -14.08 -1.05
N ASP A 162 -11.84 -13.13 -0.53
CA ASP A 162 -13.30 -13.14 -0.63
C ASP A 162 -13.80 -13.26 -2.08
N CYS A 163 -13.17 -12.54 -3.01
CA CYS A 163 -13.51 -12.64 -4.43
C CYS A 163 -13.17 -14.01 -5.01
N LEU A 164 -12.08 -14.64 -4.56
CA LEU A 164 -11.66 -15.97 -4.99
C LEU A 164 -12.55 -17.08 -4.43
N ASP A 165 -12.90 -16.98 -3.15
CA ASP A 165 -13.66 -17.96 -2.37
C ASP A 165 -15.18 -17.73 -2.39
N ALA A 166 -15.63 -16.65 -3.03
CA ALA A 166 -17.03 -16.20 -3.05
C ALA A 166 -17.61 -15.99 -1.64
N THR A 167 -16.83 -15.33 -0.78
CA THR A 167 -17.21 -14.95 0.59
C THR A 167 -17.25 -13.42 0.75
N ASP A 168 -17.60 -12.94 1.95
CA ASP A 168 -17.61 -11.51 2.30
C ASP A 168 -17.23 -11.34 3.77
N GLN A 169 -15.96 -11.61 4.10
CA GLN A 169 -15.40 -11.59 5.46
C GLN A 169 -14.38 -10.46 5.67
N ALA A 170 -13.94 -9.80 4.60
CA ALA A 170 -12.99 -8.70 4.68
C ALA A 170 -13.56 -7.57 5.56
N PRO A 171 -12.73 -6.99 6.46
CA PRO A 171 -13.16 -5.92 7.34
C PRO A 171 -13.46 -4.66 6.52
N PRO A 172 -14.43 -3.83 6.91
CA PRO A 172 -14.74 -2.62 6.15
C PRO A 172 -13.53 -1.69 6.03
N VAL A 173 -13.47 -0.95 4.92
CA VAL A 173 -12.45 0.09 4.66
C VAL A 173 -12.44 1.08 5.82
N ARG A 174 -11.24 1.43 6.30
CA ARG A 174 -11.03 2.37 7.41
C ARG A 174 -10.37 3.65 6.90
N PRO A 175 -11.10 4.75 6.73
CA PRO A 175 -10.50 6.02 6.32
C PRO A 175 -9.41 6.46 7.31
N LEU A 176 -8.21 6.74 6.80
CA LEU A 176 -7.13 7.25 7.63
C LEU A 176 -7.43 8.69 8.06
N LEU A 177 -7.47 8.95 9.37
CA LEU A 177 -7.74 10.26 9.96
C LEU A 177 -6.78 11.34 9.44
N ARG A 178 -7.18 12.62 9.48
CA ARG A 178 -6.30 13.73 9.07
C ARG A 178 -5.12 13.93 10.02
N ALA A 179 -5.35 13.70 11.31
CA ALA A 179 -4.33 13.67 12.33
C ALA A 179 -4.73 12.67 13.43
N GLY A 180 -3.76 12.20 14.20
CA GLY A 180 -4.02 11.26 15.28
C GLY A 180 -2.74 10.72 15.91
N LEU A 181 -2.92 9.87 16.91
CA LEU A 181 -1.83 9.18 17.59
C LEU A 181 -1.39 7.97 16.79
N TYR A 182 -0.13 7.61 16.99
CA TYR A 182 0.47 6.41 16.42
C TYR A 182 1.08 5.55 17.52
N TRP A 183 1.18 4.24 17.27
CA TRP A 183 2.04 3.36 18.03
C TRP A 183 2.31 2.12 17.18
N PRO A 184 3.54 1.58 17.16
CA PRO A 184 3.84 0.36 16.44
C PRO A 184 2.90 -0.79 16.84
N ASP A 185 2.44 -1.56 15.87
CA ASP A 185 1.58 -2.75 16.04
C ASP A 185 0.18 -2.50 16.64
N LEU A 186 -0.21 -1.26 16.90
CA LEU A 186 -1.56 -0.92 17.36
C LEU A 186 -2.42 -0.36 16.21
N SER A 187 -3.51 -1.04 15.90
CA SER A 187 -4.50 -0.58 14.91
C SER A 187 -5.37 0.58 15.40
N PHE A 188 -5.57 0.70 16.72
CA PHE A 188 -6.34 1.76 17.35
C PHE A 188 -5.51 2.37 18.46
N VAL A 189 -5.22 3.66 18.34
CA VAL A 189 -4.34 4.37 19.26
C VAL A 189 -5.09 5.57 19.82
N ASP A 190 -5.34 5.51 21.12
CA ASP A 190 -5.80 6.62 21.96
C ASP A 190 -4.72 6.95 23.01
N LEU A 191 -4.91 8.04 23.75
CA LEU A 191 -3.93 8.45 24.78
C LEU A 191 -3.78 7.38 25.88
N ASP A 192 -4.85 6.67 26.24
CA ASP A 192 -4.78 5.61 27.24
C ASP A 192 -3.89 4.45 26.79
N SER A 193 -3.95 4.07 25.51
CA SER A 193 -3.09 3.06 24.92
C SER A 193 -1.62 3.49 24.89
N VAL A 194 -1.36 4.78 24.65
CA VAL A 194 0.00 5.36 24.68
C VAL A 194 0.53 5.43 26.11
N HIS A 195 -0.28 5.91 27.07
CA HIS A 195 0.08 5.97 28.48
C HIS A 195 0.45 4.61 29.07
N LYS A 196 -0.18 3.52 28.62
CA LYS A 196 0.20 2.15 29.03
C LYS A 196 1.61 1.76 28.63
N GLN A 197 2.23 2.47 27.68
CA GLN A 197 3.59 2.21 27.19
C GLN A 197 4.64 3.10 27.88
N TRP A 198 4.19 4.08 28.67
CA TRP A 198 5.01 5.08 29.31
C TRP A 198 5.52 4.65 30.68
N GLN A 199 6.57 5.33 31.13
CA GLN A 199 7.15 5.20 32.46
C GLN A 199 6.68 6.38 33.32
N ASP A 200 6.21 6.07 34.54
CA ASP A 200 5.77 7.08 35.49
C ASP A 200 6.89 8.09 35.80
N GLY A 201 6.57 9.38 35.69
CA GLY A 201 7.49 10.48 36.00
C GLY A 201 8.54 10.81 34.93
N ALA A 202 8.58 10.09 33.80
CA ALA A 202 9.46 10.43 32.68
C ALA A 202 8.89 11.57 31.83
N ALA A 203 9.77 12.39 31.24
CA ALA A 203 9.38 13.50 30.39
C ALA A 203 8.81 13.02 29.05
N VAL A 204 7.80 13.72 28.54
CA VAL A 204 7.12 13.37 27.29
C VAL A 204 7.85 14.01 26.11
N ALA A 205 8.13 13.23 25.08
CA ALA A 205 8.78 13.66 23.85
C ALA A 205 7.84 13.47 22.67
N ALA A 206 7.26 14.56 22.17
CA ALA A 206 6.37 14.52 21.01
C ALA A 206 7.14 14.29 19.71
N VAL A 207 6.62 13.38 18.88
CA VAL A 207 7.15 13.08 17.54
C VAL A 207 6.05 13.35 16.53
N VAL A 208 6.05 14.55 15.94
CA VAL A 208 5.06 14.91 14.91
C VAL A 208 5.61 14.57 13.52
N PHE A 209 4.86 13.79 12.74
CA PHE A 209 5.26 13.37 11.40
C PHE A 209 4.11 13.44 10.39
N TYR A 210 4.45 13.34 9.09
CA TYR A 210 3.46 13.44 8.03
C TYR A 210 2.56 12.19 7.96
N ARG A 211 1.24 12.42 7.84
CA ARG A 211 0.23 11.39 7.58
C ARG A 211 0.55 10.53 6.35
N ALA A 212 1.26 11.08 5.36
CA ALA A 212 1.67 10.33 4.18
C ALA A 212 2.49 9.07 4.52
N LEU A 213 3.29 9.10 5.61
CA LEU A 213 4.03 7.92 6.07
C LEU A 213 3.09 6.82 6.59
N MET A 214 2.04 7.19 7.32
CA MET A 214 0.98 6.26 7.72
C MET A 214 0.27 5.66 6.51
N GLN A 215 -0.05 6.50 5.52
CA GLN A 215 -0.74 6.08 4.31
C GLN A 215 0.10 5.11 3.46
N ALA A 216 1.42 5.33 3.37
CA ALA A 216 2.35 4.43 2.69
C ALA A 216 2.79 3.22 3.54
N GLY A 217 2.45 3.19 4.83
CA GLY A 217 2.97 2.19 5.78
C GLY A 217 4.49 2.31 6.01
N ASP A 218 5.10 3.46 5.69
CA ASP A 218 6.54 3.73 5.84
C ASP A 218 6.84 4.33 7.21
N THR A 219 6.43 3.61 8.26
CA THR A 219 6.57 4.04 9.65
C THR A 219 7.85 3.55 10.33
N ALA A 220 8.64 2.67 9.71
CA ALA A 220 9.86 2.13 10.29
C ALA A 220 10.85 3.19 10.87
N PRO A 221 11.05 4.36 10.24
CA PRO A 221 11.84 5.43 10.85
C PRO A 221 11.21 6.00 12.13
N ILE A 222 9.88 6.09 12.17
CA ILE A 222 9.12 6.54 13.36
C ILE A 222 9.23 5.50 14.47
N ASP A 223 9.10 4.21 14.14
CA ASP A 223 9.25 3.09 15.09
C ASP A 223 10.62 3.12 15.74
N SER A 224 11.67 3.32 14.93
CA SER A 224 13.05 3.43 15.40
C SER A 224 13.25 4.65 16.32
N LEU A 225 12.59 5.77 16.04
CA LEU A 225 12.65 6.97 16.87
C LEU A 225 11.90 6.78 18.20
N ILE A 226 10.74 6.11 18.18
CA ILE A 226 10.00 5.73 19.39
C ILE A 226 10.89 4.87 20.28
N ASP A 227 11.54 3.84 19.73
CA ASP A 227 12.44 2.97 20.49
C ASP A 227 13.65 3.73 21.06
N ALA A 228 14.26 4.61 20.26
CA ALA A 228 15.38 5.43 20.72
C ALA A 228 15.00 6.36 21.89
N LEU A 229 13.81 6.98 21.85
CA LEU A 229 13.29 7.81 22.94
C LEU A 229 13.05 6.99 24.22
N ARG A 230 12.46 5.80 24.08
CA ARG A 230 12.25 4.90 25.23
C ARG A 230 13.56 4.47 25.86
N LEU A 231 14.58 4.14 25.05
CA LEU A 231 15.92 3.79 25.53
C LEU A 231 16.61 4.97 26.24
N ALA A 232 16.29 6.21 25.86
CA ALA A 232 16.77 7.40 26.53
C ALA A 232 16.00 7.75 27.83
N GLY A 233 15.00 6.94 28.21
CA GLY A 233 14.17 7.17 29.40
C GLY A 233 13.11 8.25 29.22
N LEU A 234 12.65 8.47 27.97
CA LEU A 234 11.60 9.42 27.62
C LEU A 234 10.30 8.67 27.26
N ASN A 235 9.18 9.37 27.42
CA ASN A 235 7.84 8.92 27.04
C ASN A 235 7.48 9.45 25.64
N PRO A 236 7.61 8.66 24.56
CA PRO A 236 7.31 9.14 23.22
C PRO A 236 5.81 9.37 23.02
N LEU A 237 5.45 10.48 22.39
CA LEU A 237 4.09 10.79 21.93
C LEU A 237 4.10 10.99 20.40
N PRO A 238 4.06 9.89 19.62
CA PRO A 238 4.07 9.99 18.17
C PRO A 238 2.68 10.38 17.63
N LEU A 239 2.67 11.40 16.78
CA LEU A 239 1.49 12.05 16.23
C LEU A 239 1.67 12.20 14.72
N PHE A 240 0.71 11.73 13.93
CA PHE A 240 0.70 12.03 12.50
C PHE A 240 -0.28 13.18 12.21
N ALA A 241 0.03 13.97 11.17
CA ALA A 241 -0.86 15.02 10.68
C ALA A 241 -0.72 15.17 9.16
N ALA A 242 -1.83 15.49 8.48
CA ALA A 242 -1.83 15.79 7.05
C ALA A 242 -1.04 17.08 6.78
N SER A 243 -1.27 18.10 7.60
CA SER A 243 -0.52 19.36 7.60
C SER A 243 -0.78 20.12 8.91
N LEU A 244 0.24 20.70 9.53
CA LEU A 244 0.04 21.60 10.67
C LEU A 244 -0.56 22.96 10.27
N LYS A 245 -0.68 23.24 8.96
CA LYS A 245 -1.39 24.42 8.43
C LYS A 245 -2.89 24.16 8.28
N ASP A 246 -3.32 22.90 8.35
CA ASP A 246 -4.72 22.50 8.31
C ASP A 246 -5.32 22.69 9.71
N PRO A 247 -6.34 23.54 9.90
CA PRO A 247 -6.84 23.88 11.24
C PRO A 247 -7.32 22.67 12.03
N GLU A 248 -7.98 21.71 11.39
CA GLU A 248 -8.48 20.49 12.02
C GLU A 248 -7.32 19.63 12.55
N SER A 249 -6.31 19.38 11.69
CA SER A 249 -5.11 18.65 12.08
C SER A 249 -4.35 19.36 13.21
N ALA A 250 -4.23 20.69 13.16
CA ALA A 250 -3.52 21.48 14.16
C ALA A 250 -4.19 21.41 15.54
N VAL A 251 -5.52 21.47 15.59
CA VAL A 251 -6.29 21.34 16.84
C VAL A 251 -6.09 19.97 17.47
N ILE A 252 -6.20 18.89 16.69
CA ILE A 252 -6.00 17.52 17.19
C ILE A 252 -4.60 17.35 17.79
N VAL A 253 -3.57 17.86 17.11
CA VAL A 253 -2.19 17.80 17.61
C VAL A 253 -2.02 18.61 18.89
N ALA A 254 -2.52 19.85 18.92
CA ALA A 254 -2.42 20.72 20.10
C ALA A 254 -3.13 20.12 21.32
N ASP A 255 -4.35 19.60 21.13
CA ASP A 255 -5.12 18.96 22.20
C ASP A 255 -4.41 17.71 22.73
N SER A 256 -3.81 16.91 21.84
CA SER A 256 -3.04 15.72 22.23
C SER A 256 -1.79 16.08 23.04
N LEU A 257 -1.07 17.14 22.65
CA LEU A 257 0.10 17.63 23.40
C LEU A 257 -0.29 18.12 24.79
N GLN A 258 -1.39 18.88 24.89
CA GLN A 258 -1.89 19.40 26.16
C GLN A 258 -2.33 18.26 27.09
N GLN A 259 -3.10 17.30 26.59
CA GLN A 259 -3.58 16.17 27.40
C GLN A 259 -2.44 15.25 27.85
N ALA A 260 -1.39 15.14 27.03
CA ALA A 260 -0.19 14.38 27.34
C ALA A 260 0.78 15.08 28.31
N ASN A 261 0.59 16.37 28.62
CA ASN A 261 1.57 17.20 29.32
C ASN A 261 2.95 17.21 28.63
N ALA A 262 2.95 17.29 27.30
CA ALA A 262 4.15 17.51 26.52
C ALA A 262 4.48 19.01 26.50
N ASP A 263 5.24 19.47 27.49
CA ASP A 263 5.75 20.85 27.62
C ASP A 263 6.96 21.14 26.71
#